data_AF-A0A8C4PUG6-F1
#
_entry.id   AF-A0A8C4PUG6-F1
#
_cell.length_a   1.000
_cell.length_b   1.000
_cell.length_c   1.000
_cell.angle_alpha   90.00
_cell.angle_beta   90.00
_cell.angle_gamma   90.00
#
_symmetry.space_group_name_H-M   'P 1'
#
loop_
_entity.id
_entity.type
_entity.pdbx_description
1 polymer ?
#
loop_
_entity_poly.entity_id
_entity_poly.type
_entity_poly.pdbx_seq_one_letter_code
_entity_poly.pdbx_strand_id
1 'polypeptide(L)'
;MNILPKKSWHVRNKDNVARVRRDEAQAREEEKERERRVLLAQQEARTEFLRKKARHQNSLPEPGAAEAGAPSSGPVDLFRELLEEGKGVTRGNKEYEEEKRQEKEKQEKALGILTYLGQSAAEAQTQPPWYQLPPGRGGPQPGPGPDAKIKNRLDPLREMQKHLGKKRRHSGDDSRCSKKEKEGSEKHRPKEPPSLDQLRAERLQREGAERARAEALLARVRGTAPQEDQPEEADDRRRRYNSQFNPQLARRPRRQDPPWLTDS
;
A
#
# COMPACT_ATOMS: atom_id res chain seq x y z
N MET A 1 -19.88 -8.51 -35.32
CA MET A 1 -18.53 -8.93 -35.73
C MET A 1 -17.49 -8.15 -34.94
N ASN A 2 -16.62 -8.80 -34.16
CA ASN A 2 -15.55 -8.10 -33.44
C ASN A 2 -14.29 -7.99 -34.32
N ILE A 3 -13.95 -6.78 -34.75
CA ILE A 3 -12.82 -6.51 -35.65
C ILE A 3 -11.54 -6.15 -34.90
N LEU A 4 -11.61 -5.96 -33.58
CA LEU A 4 -10.51 -5.46 -32.77
C LEU A 4 -9.29 -6.41 -32.71
N PRO A 5 -9.47 -7.75 -32.58
CA PRO A 5 -8.33 -8.68 -32.57
C PRO A 5 -7.54 -8.71 -33.87
N LYS A 6 -8.15 -8.30 -35.00
CA LYS A 6 -7.52 -8.26 -36.33
C LYS A 6 -6.64 -7.02 -36.53
N LYS A 7 -6.62 -6.08 -35.58
CA LYS A 7 -5.85 -4.85 -35.68
C LYS A 7 -4.48 -5.02 -35.01
N SER A 8 -3.42 -4.64 -35.71
CA SER A 8 -2.04 -4.75 -35.22
C SER A 8 -1.75 -3.93 -33.96
N TRP A 9 -2.52 -2.88 -33.67
CA TRP A 9 -2.37 -2.05 -32.47
C TRP A 9 -3.14 -2.58 -31.25
N HIS A 10 -3.87 -3.69 -31.36
CA HIS A 10 -4.67 -4.16 -30.25
C HIS A 10 -3.79 -4.65 -29.09
N VAL A 11 -3.86 -3.95 -27.96
CA VAL A 11 -3.01 -4.18 -26.77
C VAL A 11 -3.07 -5.62 -26.25
N ARG A 12 -4.23 -6.29 -26.40
CA ARG A 12 -4.43 -7.67 -25.92
C ARG A 12 -4.00 -8.74 -26.93
N ASN A 13 -3.53 -8.36 -28.12
CA ASN A 13 -2.96 -9.32 -29.06
C ASN A 13 -1.71 -9.94 -28.45
N LYS A 14 -1.59 -11.26 -28.57
CA LYS A 14 -0.49 -12.04 -27.98
C LYS A 14 0.87 -11.49 -28.39
N ASP A 15 1.01 -11.07 -29.64
CA ASP A 15 2.26 -10.51 -30.17
C ASP A 15 2.63 -9.18 -29.53
N ASN A 16 1.65 -8.30 -29.27
CA ASN A 16 1.88 -7.03 -28.61
C ASN A 16 2.22 -7.22 -27.14
N VAL A 17 1.51 -8.14 -26.45
CA VAL A 17 1.84 -8.49 -25.07
C VAL A 17 3.24 -9.10 -24.98
N ALA A 18 3.65 -9.93 -25.94
CA ALA A 18 5.00 -10.49 -25.97
C ALA A 18 6.08 -9.42 -26.20
N ARG A 19 5.83 -8.41 -27.04
CA ARG A 19 6.74 -7.26 -27.23
C ARG A 19 6.89 -6.46 -25.93
N VAL A 20 5.78 -6.09 -25.29
CA VAL A 20 5.81 -5.37 -24.01
C VAL A 20 6.59 -6.16 -22.96
N ARG A 21 6.38 -7.47 -22.86
CA ARG A 21 7.13 -8.31 -21.92
C ARG A 21 8.63 -8.36 -22.22
N ARG A 22 9.02 -8.35 -23.50
CA ARG A 22 10.44 -8.30 -23.89
C ARG A 22 11.05 -6.97 -23.48
N ASP A 23 10.38 -5.86 -23.77
CA ASP A 23 10.86 -4.52 -23.46
C ASP A 23 10.94 -4.31 -21.93
N GLU A 24 9.95 -4.80 -21.18
CA GLU A 24 9.96 -4.81 -19.71
C GLU A 24 11.09 -5.69 -19.15
N ALA A 25 11.35 -6.85 -19.76
CA ALA A 25 12.45 -7.72 -19.35
C ALA A 25 13.81 -7.08 -19.61
N GLN A 26 13.99 -6.45 -20.78
CA GLN A 26 15.21 -5.71 -21.12
C GLN A 26 15.44 -4.54 -20.18
N ALA A 27 14.40 -3.76 -19.88
CA ALA A 27 14.50 -2.66 -18.90
C ALA A 27 14.96 -3.15 -17.52
N ARG A 28 14.41 -4.29 -17.06
CA ARG A 28 14.84 -4.91 -15.79
C ARG A 28 16.27 -5.44 -15.83
N GLU A 29 16.72 -5.97 -16.96
CA GLU A 29 18.10 -6.44 -17.12
C GLU A 29 19.08 -5.26 -17.11
N GLU A 30 18.77 -4.18 -17.83
CA GLU A 30 19.57 -2.95 -17.83
C GLU A 30 19.65 -2.31 -16.44
N GLU A 31 18.55 -2.26 -15.68
CA GLU A 31 18.55 -1.77 -14.30
C GLU A 31 19.47 -2.61 -13.42
N LYS A 32 19.39 -3.95 -13.51
CA LYS A 32 20.29 -4.85 -12.76
C LYS A 32 21.75 -4.67 -13.16
N GLU A 33 22.05 -4.46 -14.44
CA GLU A 33 23.42 -4.19 -14.87
C GLU A 33 23.94 -2.86 -14.33
N ARG A 34 23.11 -1.81 -14.33
CA ARG A 34 23.45 -0.51 -13.73
C ARG A 34 23.71 -0.65 -12.24
N GLU A 35 22.84 -1.36 -11.52
CA GLU A 35 23.04 -1.66 -10.09
C GLU A 35 24.34 -2.41 -9.85
N ARG A 36 24.63 -3.45 -10.65
CA ARG A 36 25.90 -4.19 -10.57
C ARG A 36 27.11 -3.29 -10.78
N ARG A 37 27.07 -2.38 -11.76
CA ARG A 37 28.15 -1.41 -12.01
C ARG A 37 28.33 -0.45 -10.84
N VAL A 38 27.23 0.05 -10.27
CA VAL A 38 27.26 0.93 -9.09
C VAL A 38 27.86 0.21 -7.88
N LEU A 39 27.47 -1.05 -7.64
CA LEU A 39 28.01 -1.84 -6.54
C LEU A 39 29.52 -2.11 -6.70
N LEU A 40 29.98 -2.43 -7.93
CA LEU A 40 31.40 -2.58 -8.23
C LEU A 40 32.16 -1.28 -8.00
N ALA A 41 31.66 -0.16 -8.53
CA ALA A 41 32.27 1.15 -8.34
C ALA A 41 32.32 1.54 -6.84
N GLN A 42 31.29 1.19 -6.06
CA GLN A 42 31.27 1.42 -4.62
C GLN A 42 32.32 0.56 -3.90
N GLN A 43 32.45 -0.71 -4.28
CA GLN A 43 33.48 -1.60 -3.76
C GLN A 43 34.87 -1.06 -4.06
N GLU A 44 35.13 -0.71 -5.33
CA GLU A 44 36.40 -0.14 -5.79
C GLU A 44 36.73 1.16 -5.04
N ALA A 45 35.79 2.10 -4.96
CA ALA A 45 35.96 3.36 -4.24
C ALA A 45 36.30 3.14 -2.75
N ARG A 46 35.63 2.18 -2.09
CA ARG A 46 35.93 1.82 -0.70
C ARG A 46 37.34 1.26 -0.56
N THR A 47 37.75 0.37 -1.46
CA THR A 47 39.10 -0.22 -1.42
C THR A 47 40.18 0.82 -1.71
N GLU A 48 39.96 1.71 -2.69
CA GLU A 48 40.87 2.81 -2.99
C GLU A 48 41.02 3.76 -1.82
N PHE A 49 39.92 4.11 -1.15
CA PHE A 49 39.96 4.95 0.04
C PHE A 49 40.83 4.32 1.14
N LEU A 50 40.66 3.03 1.41
CA LEU A 50 41.50 2.31 2.37
C LEU A 50 42.97 2.26 1.94
N ARG A 51 43.25 2.01 0.66
CA ARG A 51 44.62 2.02 0.11
C ARG A 51 45.26 3.39 0.25
N LYS A 52 44.55 4.47 -0.08
CA LYS A 52 45.02 5.86 0.07
C LYS A 52 45.28 6.18 1.54
N LYS A 53 44.36 5.81 2.44
CA LYS A 53 44.53 5.99 3.89
C LYS A 53 45.76 5.25 4.41
N ALA A 54 45.97 3.99 4.03
CA ALA A 54 47.16 3.22 4.42
C ALA A 54 48.45 3.87 3.91
N ARG A 55 48.47 4.36 2.66
CA ARG A 55 49.62 5.11 2.13
C ARG A 55 49.91 6.37 2.94
N HIS A 56 48.89 7.14 3.32
CA HIS A 56 49.07 8.33 4.16
C HIS A 56 49.58 8.01 5.57
N GLN A 57 49.17 6.89 6.16
CA GLN A 57 49.67 6.44 7.46
C GLN A 57 51.11 5.95 7.36
N ASN A 58 51.46 5.23 6.29
CA ASN A 58 52.82 4.73 6.06
C ASN A 58 53.79 5.80 5.52
N SER A 59 53.30 6.91 4.98
CA SER A 59 54.12 8.02 4.47
C SER A 59 54.45 9.08 5.53
N LEU A 60 54.00 8.92 6.78
CA LEU A 60 54.45 9.72 7.91
C LEU A 60 55.84 9.22 8.32
N PRO A 61 56.94 9.98 8.08
CA PRO A 61 58.29 9.52 8.34
C PRO A 61 58.70 9.79 9.79
N GLU A 62 59.09 8.75 10.51
CA GLU A 62 60.07 8.83 11.61
C GLU A 62 61.48 8.68 10.98
N PRO A 63 62.37 9.69 11.07
CA PRO A 63 63.73 9.55 10.58
C PRO A 63 64.62 8.97 11.68
N GLY A 64 64.93 7.67 11.61
CA GLY A 64 65.83 7.05 12.58
C GLY A 64 66.29 5.63 12.22
N ALA A 65 67.50 5.56 11.66
CA ALA A 65 68.49 4.47 11.79
C ALA A 65 68.21 3.05 11.21
N ALA A 66 69.03 2.75 10.19
CA ALA A 66 69.96 1.61 10.13
C ALA A 66 69.51 0.19 9.68
N GLU A 67 70.37 -0.33 8.79
CA GLU A 67 70.88 -1.72 8.67
C GLU A 67 70.07 -2.83 7.95
N ALA A 68 70.65 -3.23 6.81
CA ALA A 68 70.87 -4.57 6.25
C ALA A 68 70.03 -5.79 6.72
N GLY A 69 69.48 -6.51 5.72
CA GLY A 69 69.45 -7.99 5.67
C GLY A 69 68.24 -8.69 6.29
N ALA A 70 67.18 -8.92 5.50
CA ALA A 70 66.18 -9.96 5.79
C ALA A 70 65.49 -10.47 4.49
N PRO A 71 65.28 -11.79 4.31
CA PRO A 71 64.57 -12.33 3.15
C PRO A 71 63.08 -11.99 3.21
N SER A 72 62.60 -11.29 2.18
CA SER A 72 61.18 -11.06 1.82
C SER A 72 60.17 -11.04 2.98
N SER A 73 60.23 -10.00 3.82
CA SER A 73 59.14 -9.66 4.75
C SER A 73 58.00 -8.95 3.99
N GLY A 74 57.39 -9.62 3.01
CA GLY A 74 56.14 -9.18 2.39
C GLY A 74 54.95 -9.45 3.32
N PRO A 75 53.82 -8.73 3.17
CA PRO A 75 52.58 -9.11 3.86
C PRO A 75 52.26 -10.57 3.56
N VAL A 76 52.13 -11.41 4.58
CA VAL A 76 51.77 -12.82 4.41
C VAL A 76 50.36 -12.85 3.82
N ASP A 77 50.24 -13.20 2.54
CA ASP A 77 48.95 -13.42 1.90
C ASP A 77 48.43 -14.80 2.36
N LEU A 78 47.86 -14.86 3.57
CA LEU A 78 47.27 -16.09 4.16
C LEU A 78 46.24 -16.78 3.25
N PHE A 79 45.74 -16.09 2.21
CA PHE A 79 44.71 -16.59 1.29
C PHE A 79 45.23 -16.94 -0.12
N ARG A 80 46.53 -16.74 -0.41
CA ARG A 80 47.09 -17.05 -1.74
C ARG A 80 47.02 -18.55 -2.04
N GLU A 81 47.30 -19.38 -1.05
CA GLU A 81 47.14 -20.84 -1.11
C GLU A 81 45.70 -21.26 -1.40
N LEU A 82 44.71 -20.55 -0.84
CA LEU A 82 43.28 -20.85 -1.05
C LEU A 82 42.79 -20.48 -2.46
N LEU A 83 43.32 -19.39 -3.03
CA LEU A 83 42.96 -18.90 -4.36
C LEU A 83 43.64 -19.68 -5.49
N GLU A 84 44.91 -20.06 -5.32
CA GLU A 84 45.70 -20.78 -6.33
C GLU A 84 45.43 -22.30 -6.33
N GLU A 85 45.19 -22.91 -5.17
CA GLU A 85 45.02 -24.38 -5.10
C GLU A 85 43.58 -24.86 -5.36
N GLY A 86 42.58 -23.99 -5.46
CA GLY A 86 41.19 -24.40 -5.69
C GLY A 86 40.61 -25.35 -4.61
N LYS A 87 41.34 -25.63 -3.53
CA LYS A 87 40.93 -26.48 -2.40
C LYS A 87 39.88 -25.82 -1.50
N GLY A 88 39.50 -24.59 -1.84
CA GLY A 88 38.39 -23.86 -1.24
C GLY A 88 37.25 -23.62 -2.22
N VAL A 89 36.95 -24.54 -3.15
CA VAL A 89 35.62 -24.55 -3.78
C VAL A 89 34.64 -24.56 -2.63
N THR A 90 33.99 -23.41 -2.43
CA THR A 90 32.95 -23.18 -1.44
C THR A 90 31.82 -24.14 -1.77
N ARG A 91 31.95 -25.37 -1.31
CA ARG A 91 30.86 -26.33 -1.26
C ARG A 91 29.93 -25.69 -0.27
N GLY A 92 28.94 -24.95 -0.78
CA GLY A 92 27.96 -24.23 0.02
C GLY A 92 27.49 -25.15 1.14
N ASN A 93 27.29 -24.58 2.33
CA ASN A 93 26.81 -25.38 3.44
C ASN A 93 25.50 -26.05 3.00
N LYS A 94 25.52 -27.37 2.78
CA LYS A 94 24.37 -28.12 2.25
C LYS A 94 23.16 -27.95 3.15
N GLU A 95 23.42 -27.89 4.45
CA GLU A 95 22.41 -27.64 5.48
C GLU A 95 21.74 -26.28 5.28
N TYR A 96 22.48 -25.25 4.87
CA TYR A 96 21.95 -23.91 4.62
C TYR A 96 21.10 -23.84 3.35
N GLU A 97 21.47 -24.57 2.30
CA GLU A 97 20.68 -24.66 1.07
C GLU A 97 19.38 -25.42 1.31
N GLU A 98 19.45 -26.51 2.08
CA GLU A 98 18.29 -27.29 2.51
C GLU A 98 17.37 -26.47 3.44
N GLU A 99 17.94 -25.72 4.40
CA GLU A 99 17.18 -24.83 5.28
C GLU A 99 16.44 -23.75 4.48
N LYS A 100 17.11 -23.09 3.53
CA LYS A 100 16.46 -22.13 2.63
C LYS A 100 15.37 -22.76 1.79
N ARG A 101 15.57 -24.00 1.33
CA ARG A 101 14.55 -24.73 0.57
C ARG A 101 13.33 -25.01 1.45
N GLN A 102 13.54 -25.48 2.67
CA GLN A 102 12.45 -25.71 3.62
C GLN A 102 11.73 -24.42 4.02
N GLU A 103 12.46 -23.30 4.19
CA GLU A 103 11.85 -22.01 4.49
C GLU A 103 10.96 -21.54 3.34
N LYS A 104 11.43 -21.68 2.10
CA LYS A 104 10.60 -21.42 0.91
C LYS A 104 9.38 -22.33 0.85
N GLU A 105 9.54 -23.63 1.06
CA GLU A 105 8.42 -24.58 1.08
C GLU A 105 7.42 -24.24 2.19
N LYS A 106 7.88 -23.80 3.37
CA LYS A 106 7.03 -23.31 4.46
C LYS A 106 6.28 -22.03 4.08
N GLN A 107 6.96 -21.07 3.44
CA GLN A 107 6.33 -19.84 2.95
C GLN A 107 5.30 -20.13 1.86
N GLU A 108 5.63 -20.96 0.88
CA GLU A 108 4.72 -21.37 -0.19
C GLU A 108 3.54 -22.17 0.36
N LYS A 109 3.75 -23.01 1.38
CA LYS A 109 2.69 -23.73 2.08
C LYS A 109 1.79 -22.78 2.87
N ALA A 110 2.36 -21.79 3.54
CA ALA A 110 1.60 -20.76 4.26
C ALA A 110 0.78 -19.87 3.30
N LEU A 111 1.32 -19.57 2.12
CA LEU A 111 0.62 -18.84 1.04
C LEU A 111 -0.38 -19.73 0.28
N GLY A 112 -0.41 -21.04 0.53
CA GLY A 112 -1.26 -22.00 -0.18
C GLY A 112 -0.84 -22.29 -1.62
N ILE A 113 0.37 -21.89 -2.02
CA ILE A 113 0.96 -22.16 -3.35
C ILE A 113 1.44 -23.61 -3.41
N LEU A 114 2.13 -24.07 -2.38
CA LEU A 114 2.61 -25.44 -2.26
C LEU A 114 1.69 -26.24 -1.34
N THR A 115 0.75 -26.96 -1.95
CA THR A 115 -0.17 -27.88 -1.24
C THR A 115 0.16 -29.31 -1.64
N TYR A 116 0.64 -30.12 -0.71
CA TYR A 116 0.94 -31.53 -0.99
C TYR A 116 -0.36 -32.33 -1.09
N LEU A 117 -0.43 -33.21 -2.09
CA LEU A 117 -1.54 -34.14 -2.29
C LEU A 117 -1.76 -34.98 -1.02
N GLY A 118 -2.97 -34.91 -0.44
CA GLY A 118 -3.31 -35.55 0.84
C GLY A 118 -3.43 -34.58 2.02
N GLN A 119 -2.90 -33.35 1.93
CA GLN A 119 -3.13 -32.28 2.92
C GLN A 119 -4.39 -31.49 2.55
N SER A 120 -5.53 -32.18 2.52
CA SER A 120 -6.80 -31.58 2.12
C SER A 120 -7.17 -30.43 3.06
N ALA A 121 -7.84 -29.40 2.53
CA ALA A 121 -8.30 -28.24 3.30
C ALA A 121 -9.09 -28.60 4.58
N ALA A 122 -9.73 -29.78 4.62
CA ALA A 122 -10.46 -30.24 5.81
C ALA A 122 -9.57 -30.65 7.00
N GLU A 123 -8.30 -31.02 6.76
CA GLU A 123 -7.41 -31.57 7.77
C GLU A 123 -6.31 -30.55 8.20
N ALA A 124 -5.91 -29.68 7.27
CA ALA A 124 -4.97 -28.59 7.55
C ALA A 124 -5.66 -27.34 8.15
N GLN A 125 -6.95 -27.15 7.88
CA GLN A 125 -7.73 -26.04 8.43
C GLN A 125 -8.31 -26.51 9.77
N THR A 126 -7.96 -25.83 10.86
CA THR A 126 -8.43 -26.11 12.22
C THR A 126 -9.95 -26.06 12.40
N GLN A 127 -10.68 -25.66 11.36
CA GLN A 127 -12.13 -25.66 11.31
C GLN A 127 -12.59 -26.51 10.11
N PRO A 128 -13.49 -27.48 10.32
CA PRO A 128 -14.04 -28.26 9.24
C PRO A 128 -14.80 -27.33 8.27
N PRO A 129 -14.70 -27.58 6.96
CA PRO A 129 -15.35 -26.75 5.97
C PRO A 129 -16.87 -26.76 6.15
N TRP A 130 -17.53 -25.66 5.76
CA TRP A 130 -18.96 -25.41 6.02
C TRP A 130 -19.93 -26.50 5.51
N TYR A 131 -19.50 -27.33 4.56
CA TYR A 131 -20.29 -28.46 4.02
C TYR A 131 -20.16 -29.75 4.84
N GLN A 132 -19.14 -29.89 5.69
CA GLN A 132 -19.03 -30.97 6.68
C GLN A 132 -19.74 -30.61 7.99
N LEU A 133 -19.83 -29.32 8.30
CA LEU A 133 -20.59 -28.86 9.44
C LEU A 133 -22.10 -28.95 9.12
N PRO A 134 -22.88 -29.68 9.93
CA PRO A 134 -24.32 -29.60 9.81
C PRO A 134 -24.74 -28.13 10.01
N PRO A 135 -25.71 -27.61 9.25
CA PRO A 135 -26.21 -26.26 9.46
C PRO A 135 -26.61 -26.13 10.93
N GLY A 136 -26.01 -25.15 11.62
CA GLY A 136 -26.12 -25.01 13.06
C GLY A 136 -27.60 -25.05 13.46
N ARG A 137 -28.00 -26.06 14.23
CA ARG A 137 -29.34 -26.16 14.81
C ARG A 137 -29.47 -25.16 15.97
N GLY A 138 -29.32 -23.88 15.68
CA GLY A 138 -29.93 -22.86 16.51
C GLY A 138 -31.44 -23.03 16.32
N GLY A 139 -32.15 -23.44 17.37
CA GLY A 139 -33.61 -23.48 17.35
C GLY A 139 -34.18 -22.14 16.87
N PRO A 140 -35.38 -22.13 16.27
CA PRO A 140 -35.97 -20.91 15.73
C PRO A 140 -35.96 -19.83 16.81
N GLN A 141 -35.14 -18.79 16.60
CA GLN A 141 -35.15 -17.60 17.45
C GLN A 141 -36.58 -17.06 17.43
N PRO A 142 -37.22 -16.80 18.59
CA PRO A 142 -38.58 -16.27 18.64
C PRO A 142 -38.58 -14.84 18.09
N GLY A 143 -38.78 -14.71 16.78
CA GLY A 143 -38.83 -13.43 16.09
C GLY A 143 -38.79 -13.60 14.56
N PRO A 144 -39.28 -12.61 13.80
CA PRO A 144 -39.17 -12.64 12.35
C PRO A 144 -37.69 -12.70 11.98
N GLY A 145 -37.29 -13.78 11.31
CA GLY A 145 -35.93 -14.00 10.86
C GLY A 145 -35.39 -12.81 10.06
N PRO A 146 -34.06 -12.63 9.96
CA PRO A 146 -33.46 -11.52 9.21
C PRO A 146 -34.02 -11.43 7.78
N ASP A 147 -34.29 -12.57 7.16
CA ASP A 147 -34.90 -12.68 5.85
C ASP A 147 -36.34 -12.10 5.79
N ALA A 148 -37.17 -12.31 6.80
CA ALA A 148 -38.51 -11.72 6.88
C ALA A 148 -38.46 -10.18 7.02
N LYS A 149 -37.47 -9.65 7.75
CA LYS A 149 -37.26 -8.19 7.86
C LYS A 149 -36.79 -7.58 6.54
N ILE A 150 -35.92 -8.29 5.80
CA ILE A 150 -35.46 -7.90 4.47
C ILE A 150 -36.64 -7.90 3.49
N LYS A 151 -37.43 -8.98 3.46
CA LYS A 151 -38.65 -9.09 2.64
C LYS A 151 -39.65 -7.97 2.94
N ASN A 152 -39.91 -7.67 4.21
CA ASN A 152 -40.79 -6.56 4.61
C ASN A 152 -40.26 -5.18 4.22
N ARG A 153 -38.94 -5.00 4.13
CA ARG A 153 -38.30 -3.74 3.71
C ARG A 153 -38.28 -3.58 2.20
N LEU A 154 -38.18 -4.68 1.46
CA LEU A 154 -38.13 -4.70 -0.01
C LEU A 154 -39.51 -4.92 -0.66
N ASP A 155 -40.58 -4.95 0.13
CA ASP A 155 -41.94 -5.12 -0.36
C ASP A 155 -42.48 -3.79 -0.94
N PRO A 156 -42.79 -3.74 -2.26
CA PRO A 156 -43.29 -2.52 -2.91
C PRO A 156 -44.64 -2.06 -2.37
N LEU A 157 -45.49 -2.96 -1.85
CA LEU A 157 -46.78 -2.57 -1.24
C LEU A 157 -46.56 -1.73 0.03
N ARG A 158 -45.56 -2.10 0.83
CA ARG A 158 -45.15 -1.37 2.05
C ARG A 158 -44.63 0.03 1.74
N GLU A 159 -43.93 0.18 0.61
CA GLU A 159 -43.43 1.46 0.13
C GLU A 159 -44.58 2.35 -0.35
N MET A 160 -45.46 1.84 -1.22
CA MET A 160 -46.63 2.56 -1.70
C MET A 160 -47.56 3.02 -0.55
N GLN A 161 -47.78 2.18 0.46
CA GLN A 161 -48.62 2.51 1.62
C GLN A 161 -48.07 3.72 2.41
N LYS A 162 -46.74 3.89 2.49
CA LYS A 162 -46.11 5.07 3.11
C LYS A 162 -46.37 6.35 2.33
N HIS A 163 -46.39 6.29 1.00
CA HIS A 163 -46.64 7.45 0.15
C HIS A 163 -48.13 7.85 0.13
N LEU A 164 -49.03 6.86 0.12
CA LEU A 164 -50.47 7.10 0.20
C LEU A 164 -50.89 7.71 1.56
N GLY A 165 -50.25 7.28 2.66
CA GLY A 165 -50.49 7.85 3.99
C GLY A 165 -50.07 9.31 4.15
N LYS A 166 -49.03 9.74 3.42
CA LYS A 166 -48.57 11.15 3.41
C LYS A 166 -49.53 12.07 2.68
N LYS A 167 -50.14 11.61 1.59
CA LYS A 167 -51.13 12.39 0.82
C LYS A 167 -52.41 12.68 1.62
N ARG A 168 -52.79 11.77 2.52
CA ARG A 168 -53.92 11.97 3.46
C ARG A 168 -53.65 12.97 4.58
N ARG A 169 -52.37 13.29 4.89
CA ARG A 169 -52.02 14.27 5.92
C ARG A 169 -51.79 15.69 5.39
N HIS A 170 -51.77 15.88 4.07
CA HIS A 170 -51.62 17.19 3.42
C HIS A 170 -52.94 17.76 2.83
N SER A 171 -54.08 17.08 3.04
CA SER A 171 -55.39 17.61 2.63
C SER A 171 -56.16 18.27 3.79
N GLY A 172 -55.50 18.50 4.93
CA GLY A 172 -56.05 19.24 6.05
C GLY A 172 -54.91 20.02 6.71
N ASP A 173 -55.07 21.33 6.74
CA ASP A 173 -54.23 22.35 7.38
C ASP A 173 -53.31 23.14 6.44
N ASP A 174 -53.75 24.37 6.24
CA ASP A 174 -53.18 25.46 5.47
C ASP A 174 -52.43 26.35 6.47
N SER A 175 -51.12 26.12 6.69
CA SER A 175 -50.35 27.03 7.56
C SER A 175 -48.85 27.10 7.22
N ARG A 176 -48.53 28.18 6.48
CA ARG A 176 -47.32 29.03 6.56
C ARG A 176 -45.94 28.35 6.38
N CYS A 177 -45.48 28.33 5.13
CA CYS A 177 -44.07 28.12 4.79
C CYS A 177 -43.23 29.38 5.15
N SER A 178 -42.50 29.34 6.26
CA SER A 178 -41.47 30.33 6.56
C SER A 178 -40.27 30.14 5.63
N LYS A 179 -40.14 30.99 4.63
CA LYS A 179 -38.97 31.09 3.77
C LYS A 179 -37.82 31.70 4.57
N LYS A 180 -36.98 30.84 5.15
CA LYS A 180 -35.73 31.27 5.81
C LYS A 180 -34.70 31.51 4.69
N GLU A 181 -34.47 32.78 4.38
CA GLU A 181 -33.44 33.19 3.44
C GLU A 181 -32.08 32.72 3.94
N LYS A 182 -31.36 32.05 3.07
CA LYS A 182 -30.02 31.55 3.31
C LYS A 182 -29.10 32.50 2.56
N GLU A 183 -28.46 33.41 3.28
CA GLU A 183 -27.38 34.24 2.75
C GLU A 183 -26.35 33.32 2.09
N GLY A 184 -26.33 33.33 0.76
CA GLY A 184 -25.24 32.78 0.00
C GLY A 184 -24.14 33.82 0.03
N SER A 185 -23.01 33.50 0.66
CA SER A 185 -21.78 34.27 0.47
C SER A 185 -21.44 34.24 -1.01
N GLU A 186 -21.71 35.33 -1.73
CA GLU A 186 -21.23 35.51 -3.09
C GLU A 186 -19.71 35.51 -3.05
N LYS A 187 -19.11 34.39 -3.44
CA LYS A 187 -17.69 34.33 -3.76
C LYS A 187 -17.49 35.24 -4.96
N HIS A 188 -17.00 36.46 -4.71
CA HIS A 188 -16.46 37.33 -5.76
C HIS A 188 -15.50 36.50 -6.62
N ARG A 189 -15.92 36.22 -7.86
CA ARG A 189 -14.99 35.73 -8.88
C ARG A 189 -14.00 36.87 -9.15
N PRO A 190 -12.69 36.60 -9.19
CA PRO A 190 -11.73 37.61 -9.61
C PRO A 190 -12.11 38.07 -11.03
N LYS A 191 -12.16 39.40 -11.23
CA LYS A 191 -12.60 40.03 -12.49
C LYS A 191 -11.61 39.82 -13.65
N GLU A 192 -10.41 39.31 -13.37
CA GLU A 192 -9.35 39.11 -14.36
C GLU A 192 -8.86 37.65 -14.34
N PRO A 193 -8.53 37.08 -15.50
CA PRO A 193 -7.92 35.76 -15.57
C PRO A 193 -6.55 35.78 -14.87
N PRO A 194 -6.19 34.72 -14.12
CA PRO A 194 -4.91 34.67 -13.42
C PRO A 194 -3.74 34.81 -14.38
N SER A 195 -2.76 35.61 -13.99
CA SER A 195 -1.52 35.81 -14.76
C SER A 195 -0.76 34.48 -14.90
N LEU A 196 0.00 34.30 -16.00
CA LEU A 196 0.78 33.08 -16.25
C LEU A 196 1.72 32.72 -15.09
N ASP A 197 2.28 33.72 -14.42
CA ASP A 197 3.16 33.50 -13.26
C ASP A 197 2.41 33.02 -12.03
N GLN A 198 1.14 33.41 -11.86
CA GLN A 198 0.27 32.89 -10.80
C GLN A 198 -0.06 31.41 -11.05
N LEU A 199 -0.31 31.02 -12.30
CA LEU A 199 -0.55 29.62 -12.67
C LEU A 199 0.70 28.75 -12.49
N ARG A 200 1.90 29.30 -12.74
CA ARG A 200 3.18 28.62 -12.46
C ARG A 200 3.40 28.45 -10.97
N ALA A 201 3.17 29.49 -10.17
CA ALA A 201 3.28 29.42 -8.72
C ALA A 201 2.29 28.42 -8.13
N GLU A 202 1.04 28.42 -8.60
CA GLU A 202 0.01 27.46 -8.18
C GLU A 202 0.40 26.03 -8.56
N ARG A 203 0.94 25.82 -9.77
CA ARG A 203 1.46 24.51 -10.18
C ARG A 203 2.58 24.04 -9.23
N LEU A 204 3.57 24.88 -8.95
CA LEU A 204 4.67 24.54 -8.04
C LEU A 204 4.17 24.24 -6.62
N GLN A 205 3.16 24.96 -6.14
CA GLN A 205 2.53 24.68 -4.84
C GLN A 205 1.81 23.33 -4.83
N ARG A 206 1.09 22.99 -5.91
CA ARG A 206 0.42 21.69 -6.03
C ARG A 206 1.43 20.55 -6.12
N GLU A 207 2.44 20.69 -6.96
CA GLU A 207 3.52 19.69 -7.09
C GLU A 207 4.29 19.54 -5.78
N GLY A 208 4.55 20.64 -5.06
CA GLY A 208 5.19 20.62 -3.74
C GLY A 208 4.34 19.92 -2.69
N ALA A 209 3.04 20.20 -2.63
CA ALA A 209 2.11 19.54 -1.71
C ALA A 209 1.96 18.05 -2.01
N GLU A 210 1.92 17.65 -3.28
CA GLU A 210 1.88 16.24 -3.69
C GLU A 210 3.19 15.52 -3.38
N ARG A 211 4.34 16.16 -3.62
CA ARG A 211 5.65 15.64 -3.22
C ARG A 211 5.74 15.46 -1.70
N ALA A 212 5.31 16.44 -0.92
CA ALA A 212 5.29 16.33 0.54
C ALA A 212 4.38 15.19 1.02
N ARG A 213 3.21 15.00 0.40
CA ARG A 213 2.32 13.86 0.70
C ARG A 213 2.96 12.51 0.35
N ALA A 214 3.61 12.42 -0.81
CA ALA A 214 4.31 11.21 -1.23
C ALA A 214 5.49 10.89 -0.30
N GLU A 215 6.26 11.92 0.09
CA GLU A 215 7.35 11.81 1.04
C GLU A 215 6.86 11.35 2.41
N ALA A 216 5.77 11.91 2.93
CA ALA A 216 5.16 11.49 4.19
C ALA A 216 4.73 10.01 4.16
N LEU A 217 4.16 9.55 3.05
CA LEU A 217 3.82 8.12 2.86
C LEU A 217 5.09 7.24 2.84
N LEU A 218 6.13 7.66 2.12
CA LEU A 218 7.40 6.94 2.08
C LEU A 218 8.11 6.94 3.44
N ALA A 219 8.06 8.02 4.20
CA ALA A 219 8.62 8.11 5.55
C ALA A 219 7.89 7.17 6.53
N ARG A 220 6.56 7.03 6.39
CA ARG A 220 5.76 6.03 7.13
C ARG A 220 6.17 4.61 6.77
N VAL A 221 6.41 4.32 5.49
CA VAL A 221 6.87 2.99 5.02
C VAL A 221 8.30 2.69 5.48
N ARG A 222 9.17 3.71 5.54
CA ARG A 222 10.57 3.60 6.00
C ARG A 222 10.70 3.57 7.53
N GLY A 223 9.62 3.79 8.28
CA GLY A 223 9.64 3.80 9.75
C GLY A 223 10.37 5.01 10.37
N THR A 224 10.65 6.04 9.59
CA THR A 224 11.37 7.25 10.03
C THR A 224 10.42 8.40 10.40
N ALA A 225 9.12 8.26 10.12
CA ALA A 225 8.12 9.26 10.49
C ALA A 225 7.79 9.19 11.99
N PRO A 226 7.69 10.33 12.70
CA PRO A 226 7.13 10.37 14.04
C PRO A 226 5.73 9.76 14.02
N GLN A 227 5.42 8.91 15.00
CA GLN A 227 4.07 8.40 15.16
C GLN A 227 3.20 9.58 15.62
N GLU A 228 2.57 10.29 14.69
CA GLU A 228 1.49 11.20 15.07
C GLU A 228 0.38 10.34 15.67
N ASP A 229 0.08 10.58 16.95
CA ASP A 229 -1.05 9.97 17.64
C ASP A 229 -2.28 10.15 16.76
N GLN A 230 -2.81 9.05 16.24
CA GLN A 230 -4.04 9.10 15.47
C GLN A 230 -5.10 9.73 16.38
N PRO A 231 -5.81 10.79 15.96
CA PRO A 231 -6.94 11.24 16.73
C PRO A 231 -7.90 10.06 16.85
N GLU A 232 -8.19 9.67 18.09
CA GLU A 232 -9.07 8.54 18.40
C GLU A 232 -10.27 8.53 17.47
N GLU A 233 -10.52 7.34 16.94
CA GLU A 233 -11.57 7.07 16.00
C GLU A 233 -12.93 7.45 16.61
N ALA A 234 -13.44 8.62 16.25
CA ALA A 234 -14.80 9.00 16.59
C ALA A 234 -15.76 8.10 15.80
N ASP A 235 -16.08 6.94 16.40
CA ASP A 235 -17.18 6.01 16.14
C ASP A 235 -17.66 6.04 14.67
N ASP A 236 -17.43 4.99 13.88
CA ASP A 236 -17.79 4.93 12.45
C ASP A 236 -19.25 5.35 12.14
N ARG A 237 -20.14 5.25 13.14
CA ARG A 237 -21.53 5.73 13.07
C ARG A 237 -21.67 7.27 12.98
N ARG A 238 -20.64 8.01 13.39
CA ARG A 238 -20.52 9.48 13.38
C ARG A 238 -19.75 10.01 12.18
N ARG A 239 -18.97 9.17 11.50
CA ARG A 239 -18.28 9.53 10.25
C ARG A 239 -19.31 9.87 9.17
N ARG A 240 -19.28 11.11 8.68
CA ARG A 240 -20.13 11.54 7.55
C ARG A 240 -19.47 11.09 6.25
N TYR A 241 -20.08 10.13 5.57
CA TYR A 241 -19.65 9.74 4.22
C TYR A 241 -19.83 10.91 3.25
N ASN A 242 -18.73 11.50 2.79
CA ASN A 242 -18.71 12.61 1.83
C ASN A 242 -18.79 12.14 0.35
N SER A 243 -18.97 10.84 0.13
CA SER A 243 -18.98 10.20 -1.19
C SER A 243 -20.34 9.63 -1.59
N GLN A 244 -21.41 9.88 -0.82
CA GLN A 244 -22.74 9.39 -1.18
C GLN A 244 -23.36 10.26 -2.27
N PHE A 245 -23.69 9.62 -3.41
CA PHE A 245 -24.51 10.20 -4.46
C PHE A 245 -25.85 10.68 -3.85
N ASN A 246 -26.28 11.90 -4.17
CA ASN A 246 -27.40 12.62 -3.52
C ASN A 246 -27.22 12.88 -2.01
N PRO A 247 -26.27 13.75 -1.61
CA PRO A 247 -25.98 14.05 -0.20
C PRO A 247 -27.14 14.74 0.55
N GLN A 248 -28.13 15.25 -0.16
CA GLN A 248 -29.30 15.92 0.40
C GLN A 248 -30.26 14.93 1.09
N LEU A 249 -30.34 13.70 0.58
CA LEU A 249 -31.21 12.64 1.12
C LEU A 249 -30.56 11.88 2.28
N ALA A 250 -29.22 11.84 2.31
CA ALA A 250 -28.45 11.09 3.31
C ALA A 250 -28.09 11.89 4.57
N ARG A 251 -28.27 13.22 4.55
CA ARG A 251 -28.04 14.08 5.72
C ARG A 251 -29.12 13.84 6.77
N ARG A 252 -28.77 13.15 7.86
CA ARG A 252 -29.59 13.11 9.07
C ARG A 252 -29.70 14.54 9.65
N PRO A 253 -30.88 14.97 10.14
CA PRO A 253 -30.99 16.24 10.85
C PRO A 253 -30.03 16.25 12.04
N ARG A 254 -29.30 17.35 12.24
CA ARG A 254 -28.44 17.52 13.41
C ARG A 254 -29.32 17.35 14.65
N ARG A 255 -28.94 16.42 15.54
CA ARG A 255 -29.48 16.42 16.91
C ARG A 255 -29.07 17.76 17.50
N GLN A 256 -30.04 18.58 17.86
CA GLN A 256 -29.81 19.70 18.74
C GLN A 256 -29.71 19.08 20.13
N ASP A 257 -28.56 19.23 20.77
CA ASP A 257 -28.43 18.83 22.17
C ASP A 257 -29.38 19.71 23.01
N PRO A 258 -30.10 19.15 23.99
CA PRO A 258 -31.03 19.94 24.79
C PRO A 258 -30.24 20.98 25.61
N PRO A 259 -30.73 22.22 25.73
CA PRO A 259 -30.10 23.21 26.59
C PRO A 259 -30.18 22.72 28.03
N TRP A 260 -28.99 22.56 28.61
CA TRP A 260 -28.70 22.22 29.99
C TRP A 260 -29.55 23.08 30.95
N LEU A 261 -30.20 22.42 31.91
CA LEU A 261 -30.72 23.06 33.12
C LEU A 261 -29.54 23.74 33.83
N THR A 262 -29.57 25.06 33.90
CA THR A 262 -28.69 25.82 34.77
C THR A 262 -29.14 25.62 36.21
N ASP A 263 -28.25 25.06 37.04
CA ASP A 263 -28.36 25.06 38.50
C ASP A 263 -28.57 26.50 39.01
N SER A 264 -29.61 26.67 39.85
CA SER A 264 -29.69 27.62 40.97
C SER A 264 -30.85 27.23 41.87
#